data_AF-A0A2W6EY68-F1
#
_entry.id   AF-A0A2W6EY68-F1
#
_cell.length_a   1.000
_cell.length_b   1.000
_cell.length_c   1.000
_cell.angle_alpha   90.00
_cell.angle_beta   90.00
_cell.angle_gamma   90.00
#
_symmetry.space_group_name_H-M   'P 1'
#
loop_
_entity.id
_entity.type
_entity.pdbx_description
1 polymer ?
#
loop_
_entity_poly.entity_id
_entity_poly.type
_entity_poly.pdbx_seq_one_letter_code
_entity_poly.pdbx_strand_id
1 'polypeptide(L)'
;MDLESPSRLPQFFGLVMIAGYLLVAITALTRSSYDIGGVFLVGPVLAVLSVPLIAKARRTEPDARIRPLFALGLLATVFAGFAHFLVDFKFYGGAADARRYSQQGAALAVQFWHGDFVPHLDIGLTGTGFIIVLTGIIYALIGPTVLGGYLVYSWLAFWGLYLSYRAFCTSMVGADYRRYALLVFFLPSLIFWSSGIGKGAWMMLCIGLALLGIARLLSGTSGAALPLLAGLAGSALARPHITALLVLALIAGVLVRRVEGANLLTPIIRVGTLAILGV
;
A
#
# COMPACT_ATOMS: atom_id res chain seq x y z
N MET A 1 -24.21 37.08 26.03
CA MET A 1 -23.25 36.83 24.92
C MET A 1 -22.19 35.91 25.50
N ASP A 2 -22.55 34.64 25.66
CA ASP A 2 -21.72 33.65 26.34
C ASP A 2 -20.77 33.03 25.33
N LEU A 3 -19.51 33.46 25.39
CA LEU A 3 -18.41 32.80 24.71
C LEU A 3 -18.09 31.54 25.51
N GLU A 4 -18.66 30.40 25.12
CA GLU A 4 -18.22 29.09 25.60
C GLU A 4 -16.70 28.99 25.39
N SER A 5 -15.94 28.95 26.49
CA SER A 5 -14.50 28.76 26.41
C SER A 5 -14.21 27.42 25.74
N PRO A 6 -13.34 27.34 24.72
CA PRO A 6 -13.01 26.07 24.10
C PRO A 6 -12.46 25.14 25.18
N SER A 7 -13.10 23.98 25.36
CA SER A 7 -12.68 22.99 26.35
C SER A 7 -11.19 22.70 26.18
N ARG A 8 -10.36 23.01 27.19
CA ARG A 8 -8.90 22.82 27.15
C ARG A 8 -8.50 21.35 27.32
N LEU A 9 -9.45 20.49 27.68
CA LEU A 9 -9.26 19.08 27.99
C LEU A 9 -8.68 18.26 26.81
N PRO A 10 -9.16 18.39 25.55
CA PRO A 10 -8.62 17.66 24.41
C PRO A 10 -7.21 18.12 24.04
N GLN A 11 -6.93 19.42 24.19
CA GLN A 11 -5.61 20.00 23.91
C GLN A 11 -4.58 19.54 24.95
N PHE A 12 -4.95 19.54 26.23
CA PHE A 12 -4.12 19.02 27.31
C PHE A 12 -3.83 17.52 27.13
N PHE A 13 -4.85 16.72 26.81
CA PHE A 13 -4.67 15.30 26.54
C PHE A 13 -3.75 15.06 25.33
N GLY A 14 -3.91 15.83 24.26
CA GLY A 14 -3.02 15.79 23.09
C GLY A 14 -1.56 16.11 23.44
N LEU A 15 -1.33 17.15 24.24
CA LEU A 15 0.01 17.53 24.71
C LEU A 15 0.67 16.44 25.55
N VAL A 16 -0.08 15.82 26.47
CA VAL A 16 0.41 14.70 27.28
C VAL A 16 0.79 13.50 26.39
N MET A 17 -0.03 13.17 25.40
CA MET A 17 0.26 12.09 24.46
C MET A 17 1.51 12.37 23.60
N ILE A 18 1.68 13.60 23.13
CA ILE A 18 2.87 14.01 22.38
C ILE A 18 4.12 13.96 23.27
N ALA A 19 4.05 14.50 24.48
CA ALA A 19 5.17 14.48 25.42
C ALA A 19 5.57 13.06 25.80
N GLY A 20 4.60 12.18 26.09
CA GLY A 20 4.84 10.77 26.36
C GLY A 20 5.45 10.04 25.16
N TYR A 21 4.95 10.32 23.95
CA TYR A 21 5.52 9.78 22.71
C TYR A 21 6.98 10.20 22.52
N LEU A 22 7.28 11.50 22.65
CA LEU A 22 8.63 12.03 22.50
C LEU A 22 9.58 11.44 23.54
N LEU A 23 9.15 11.28 24.79
CA LEU A 23 9.95 10.63 25.83
C LEU A 23 10.31 9.19 25.46
N VAL A 24 9.33 8.40 25.00
CA VAL A 24 9.57 7.02 24.55
C VAL A 24 10.49 7.00 23.32
N ALA A 25 10.26 7.88 22.34
CA ALA A 25 11.06 7.97 21.13
C ALA A 25 12.53 8.32 21.44
N ILE A 26 12.77 9.36 22.27
CA ILE A 26 14.11 9.77 22.69
C ILE A 26 14.79 8.63 23.47
N THR A 27 14.07 7.98 24.37
CA THR A 27 14.61 6.85 25.13
C THR A 27 14.98 5.68 24.22
N ALA A 28 14.12 5.34 23.25
CA ALA A 28 14.39 4.28 22.28
C ALA A 28 15.58 4.62 21.36
N LEU A 29 15.69 5.87 20.91
CA LEU A 29 16.81 6.32 20.07
C LEU A 29 18.14 6.37 20.81
N THR A 30 18.13 6.60 22.12
CA THR A 30 19.36 6.71 22.93
C THR A 30 19.79 5.39 23.57
N ARG A 31 18.87 4.46 23.80
CA ARG A 31 19.13 3.23 24.57
C ARG A 31 18.91 1.93 23.80
N SER A 32 18.31 1.96 22.61
CA SER A 32 18.03 0.77 21.80
C SER A 32 18.81 0.80 20.48
N SER A 33 18.83 -0.34 19.78
CA SER A 33 19.35 -0.38 18.41
C SER A 33 18.54 0.51 17.47
N TYR A 34 19.17 0.97 16.39
CA TYR A 34 18.50 1.80 15.39
C TYR A 34 17.31 1.07 14.73
N ASP A 35 17.33 -0.26 14.66
CA ASP A 35 16.18 -1.04 14.23
C ASP A 35 14.91 -0.72 15.03
N ILE A 36 15.03 -0.56 16.35
CA ILE A 36 13.91 -0.25 17.24
C ILE A 36 13.67 1.26 17.31
N GLY A 37 14.73 2.05 17.46
CA GLY A 37 14.63 3.51 17.57
C GLY A 37 14.08 4.17 16.29
N GLY A 38 14.47 3.69 15.11
CA GLY A 38 14.06 4.22 13.82
C GLY A 38 12.55 4.14 13.58
N VAL A 39 11.85 3.16 14.15
CA VAL A 39 10.39 3.05 14.05
C VAL A 39 9.68 4.26 14.66
N PHE A 40 10.24 4.83 15.71
CA PHE A 40 9.72 6.05 16.34
C PHE A 40 10.03 7.33 15.54
N LEU A 41 10.79 7.24 14.46
CA LEU A 41 10.93 8.33 13.49
C LEU A 41 10.00 8.11 12.29
N VAL A 42 9.96 6.87 11.78
CA VAL A 42 9.18 6.52 10.59
C VAL A 42 7.67 6.56 10.85
N GLY A 43 7.21 6.07 12.01
CA GLY A 43 5.79 5.99 12.36
C GLY A 43 5.05 7.33 12.31
N PRO A 44 5.55 8.40 12.96
CA PRO A 44 4.94 9.73 12.88
C PRO A 44 4.87 10.27 11.46
N VAL A 45 5.93 10.08 10.66
CA VAL A 45 5.94 10.54 9.27
C VAL A 45 4.84 9.84 8.47
N LEU A 46 4.73 8.51 8.57
CA LEU A 46 3.66 7.76 7.90
C LEU A 46 2.27 8.13 8.43
N ALA A 47 2.14 8.44 9.72
CA ALA A 47 0.89 8.92 10.30
C ALA A 47 0.49 10.28 9.72
N VAL A 48 1.43 11.24 9.67
CA VAL A 48 1.22 12.58 9.07
C VAL A 48 0.81 12.46 7.61
N LEU A 49 1.42 11.55 6.84
CA LEU A 49 1.03 11.28 5.46
C LEU A 49 -0.37 10.62 5.36
N SER A 50 -0.72 9.76 6.31
CA SER A 50 -1.97 9.01 6.29
C SER A 50 -3.19 9.84 6.71
N VAL A 51 -3.05 10.76 7.65
CA VAL A 51 -4.14 11.59 8.17
C VAL A 51 -4.92 12.32 7.07
N PRO A 52 -4.31 13.11 6.16
CA PRO A 52 -5.05 13.81 5.12
C PRO A 52 -5.68 12.85 4.11
N LEU A 53 -5.01 11.72 3.81
CA LEU A 53 -5.52 10.72 2.88
C LEU A 53 -6.74 9.99 3.45
N ILE A 54 -6.70 9.59 4.73
CA ILE A 54 -7.84 8.99 5.43
C ILE A 54 -8.97 10.02 5.61
N ALA A 55 -8.65 11.27 5.93
CA ALA A 55 -9.67 12.33 6.02
C ALA A 55 -10.39 12.52 4.67
N LYS A 56 -9.64 12.55 3.57
CA LYS A 56 -10.20 12.58 2.21
C LYS A 56 -11.06 11.35 1.93
N ALA A 57 -10.57 10.15 2.25
CA ALA A 57 -11.30 8.90 2.08
C ALA A 57 -12.65 8.91 2.82
N ARG A 58 -12.64 9.33 4.10
CA ARG A 58 -13.84 9.44 4.94
C ARG A 58 -14.87 10.41 4.40
N ARG A 59 -14.43 11.55 3.84
CA ARG A 59 -15.33 12.54 3.21
C ARG A 59 -16.00 11.99 1.97
N THR A 60 -15.31 11.14 1.21
CA THR A 60 -15.87 10.52 0.00
C THR A 60 -16.72 9.28 0.29
N GLU A 61 -16.75 8.80 1.53
CA GLU A 61 -17.49 7.59 1.92
C GLU A 61 -18.87 7.96 2.48
N PRO A 62 -19.97 7.62 1.78
CA PRO A 62 -21.32 7.92 2.25
C PRO A 62 -21.66 7.18 3.56
N ASP A 63 -21.16 5.95 3.74
CA ASP A 63 -21.52 5.15 4.92
C ASP A 63 -20.68 5.49 6.15
N ALA A 64 -21.33 6.09 7.15
CA ALA A 64 -20.70 6.46 8.41
C ALA A 64 -20.06 5.27 9.17
N ARG A 65 -20.56 4.05 8.98
CA ARG A 65 -20.00 2.85 9.61
C ARG A 65 -18.71 2.37 8.95
N ILE A 66 -18.47 2.71 7.68
CA ILE A 66 -17.26 2.32 6.96
C ILE A 66 -16.11 3.31 7.22
N ARG A 67 -16.42 4.60 7.39
CA ARG A 67 -15.42 5.66 7.69
C ARG A 67 -14.37 5.31 8.77
N PRO A 68 -14.73 4.73 9.94
CA PRO A 68 -13.73 4.34 10.93
C PRO A 68 -12.85 3.17 10.46
N LEU A 69 -13.37 2.28 9.60
CA LEU A 69 -12.66 1.09 9.11
C LEU A 69 -11.39 1.43 8.32
N PHE A 70 -11.29 2.61 7.70
CA PHE A 70 -10.06 3.02 7.03
C PHE A 70 -8.88 3.19 8.00
N ALA A 71 -9.12 3.85 9.14
CA ALA A 71 -8.06 4.02 10.15
C ALA A 71 -7.80 2.70 10.89
N LEU A 72 -8.87 1.97 11.24
CA LEU A 72 -8.74 0.68 11.91
C LEU A 72 -8.06 -0.37 11.02
N GLY A 73 -8.34 -0.36 9.71
CA GLY A 73 -7.69 -1.23 8.73
C GLY A 73 -6.21 -0.92 8.56
N LEU A 74 -5.81 0.36 8.56
CA LEU A 74 -4.40 0.74 8.56
C LEU A 74 -3.70 0.21 9.81
N LEU A 75 -4.29 0.43 10.98
CA LEU A 75 -3.75 -0.07 12.24
C LEU A 75 -3.66 -1.59 12.26
N ALA A 76 -4.70 -2.29 11.78
CA ALA A 76 -4.72 -3.74 11.67
C ALA A 76 -3.64 -4.26 10.72
N THR A 77 -3.44 -3.60 9.57
CA THR A 77 -2.41 -3.99 8.59
C THR A 77 -0.99 -3.75 9.13
N VAL A 78 -0.77 -2.63 9.83
CA VAL A 78 0.50 -2.34 10.51
C VAL A 78 0.78 -3.36 11.61
N PHE A 79 -0.23 -3.67 12.43
CA PHE A 79 -0.13 -4.71 13.46
C PHE A 79 0.18 -6.08 12.85
N ALA A 80 -0.47 -6.44 11.74
CA ALA A 80 -0.17 -7.65 11.00
C ALA A 80 1.28 -7.66 10.49
N GLY A 81 1.81 -6.51 10.07
CA GLY A 81 3.23 -6.37 9.69
C GLY A 81 4.17 -6.68 10.85
N PHE A 82 3.89 -6.18 12.05
CA PHE A 82 4.67 -6.54 13.24
C PHE A 82 4.55 -8.02 13.60
N ALA A 83 3.34 -8.60 13.50
CA ALA A 83 3.15 -10.03 13.71
C ALA A 83 3.94 -10.85 12.68
N HIS A 84 3.96 -10.41 11.42
CA HIS A 84 4.72 -11.06 10.35
C HIS A 84 6.23 -10.97 10.58
N PHE A 85 6.74 -9.82 11.04
CA PHE A 85 8.13 -9.69 11.49
C PHE A 85 8.47 -10.72 12.57
N LEU A 86 7.61 -10.88 13.58
CA LEU A 86 7.83 -11.89 14.62
C LEU A 86 7.85 -13.31 14.03
N VAL A 87 6.96 -13.62 13.09
CA VAL A 87 6.94 -14.93 12.42
C VAL A 87 8.24 -15.18 11.64
N ASP A 88 8.66 -14.24 10.81
CA ASP A 88 9.85 -14.37 9.97
C ASP A 88 11.13 -14.56 10.79
N PHE A 89 11.30 -13.78 11.86
CA PHE A 89 12.56 -13.77 12.61
C PHE A 89 12.57 -14.71 13.81
N LYS A 90 11.42 -14.97 14.46
CA LYS A 90 11.34 -15.86 15.63
C LYS A 90 10.98 -17.29 15.26
N PHE A 91 10.04 -17.48 14.33
CA PHE A 91 9.50 -18.82 14.03
C PHE A 91 10.15 -19.45 12.80
N TYR A 92 10.54 -18.67 11.79
CA TYR A 92 11.27 -19.17 10.62
C TYR A 92 12.80 -19.04 10.72
N GLY A 93 13.33 -18.71 11.89
CA GLY A 93 14.78 -18.64 12.13
C GLY A 93 15.50 -17.62 11.24
N GLY A 94 14.78 -16.64 10.70
CA GLY A 94 15.33 -15.65 9.76
C GLY A 94 15.64 -16.22 8.38
N ALA A 95 15.11 -17.38 8.00
CA ALA A 95 15.18 -17.94 6.65
C ALA A 95 14.14 -17.32 5.69
N ALA A 96 13.57 -16.18 6.05
CA ALA A 96 12.60 -15.47 5.24
C ALA A 96 13.29 -14.61 4.16
N ASP A 97 12.68 -14.54 2.97
CA ASP A 97 13.09 -13.65 1.88
C ASP A 97 13.29 -12.19 2.34
N ALA A 98 12.48 -11.75 3.32
CA ALA A 98 12.57 -10.43 3.95
C ALA A 98 13.98 -10.11 4.48
N ARG A 99 14.70 -11.11 5.00
CA ARG A 99 16.08 -10.93 5.49
C ARG A 99 17.01 -10.57 4.35
N ARG A 100 16.92 -11.29 3.22
CA ARG A 100 17.72 -11.00 2.03
C ARG A 100 17.41 -9.61 1.48
N TYR A 101 16.12 -9.27 1.36
CA TYR A 101 15.69 -7.94 0.89
C TYR A 101 16.25 -6.83 1.77
N SER A 102 16.16 -6.99 3.09
CA SER A 102 16.66 -6.02 4.04
C SER A 102 18.19 -5.88 4.02
N GLN A 103 18.93 -6.99 4.03
CA GLN A 103 20.40 -6.95 4.08
C GLN A 103 21.00 -6.36 2.81
N GLN A 104 20.54 -6.81 1.63
CA GLN A 104 21.03 -6.30 0.36
C GLN A 104 20.52 -4.87 0.10
N GLY A 105 19.29 -4.56 0.51
CA GLY A 105 18.75 -3.20 0.45
C GLY A 105 19.54 -2.22 1.32
N ALA A 106 19.96 -2.61 2.53
CA ALA A 106 20.80 -1.77 3.38
C ALA A 106 22.16 -1.46 2.73
N ALA A 107 22.78 -2.44 2.05
CA ALA A 107 24.01 -2.22 1.30
C ALA A 107 23.81 -1.23 0.13
N LEU A 108 22.72 -1.36 -0.63
CA LEU A 108 22.37 -0.42 -1.70
C LEU A 108 22.08 1.00 -1.18
N ALA A 109 21.42 1.11 -0.02
CA ALA A 109 21.14 2.42 0.58
C ALA A 109 22.43 3.21 0.82
N VAL A 110 23.48 2.55 1.32
CA VAL A 110 24.80 3.18 1.50
C VAL A 110 25.40 3.58 0.15
N GLN A 111 25.33 2.73 -0.87
CA GLN A 111 25.80 3.05 -2.23
C GLN A 111 25.13 4.31 -2.81
N PHE A 112 23.81 4.42 -2.66
CA PHE A 112 23.04 5.58 -3.12
C PHE A 112 23.50 6.88 -2.46
N TRP A 113 23.83 6.85 -1.16
CA TRP A 113 24.38 8.02 -0.46
C TRP A 113 25.81 8.39 -0.89
N HIS A 114 26.55 7.44 -1.48
CA HIS A 114 27.85 7.71 -2.13
C HIS A 114 27.72 8.16 -3.60
N GLY A 115 26.50 8.33 -4.11
CA GLY A 115 26.25 8.77 -5.50
C GLY A 115 26.35 7.65 -6.54
N ASP A 116 26.50 6.40 -6.13
CA ASP A 116 26.43 5.25 -7.02
C ASP A 116 24.99 4.73 -7.07
N PHE A 117 24.30 5.02 -8.17
CA PHE A 117 22.89 4.64 -8.39
C PHE A 117 22.74 3.35 -9.19
N VAL A 118 23.84 2.69 -9.57
CA VAL A 118 23.79 1.44 -10.34
C VAL A 118 23.73 0.27 -9.36
N PRO A 119 22.60 -0.46 -9.25
CA PRO A 119 22.52 -1.58 -8.33
C PRO A 119 23.33 -2.76 -8.86
N HIS A 120 24.48 -3.02 -8.23
CA HIS A 120 25.35 -4.16 -8.51
C HIS A 120 24.82 -5.41 -7.80
N LEU A 121 23.83 -6.08 -8.41
CA LEU A 121 23.22 -7.30 -7.89
C LEU A 121 23.55 -8.50 -8.78
N ASP A 122 23.88 -9.65 -8.17
CA ASP A 122 24.11 -10.93 -8.87
C ASP A 122 22.82 -11.60 -9.40
N ILE A 123 21.72 -10.83 -9.48
CA ILE A 123 20.41 -11.29 -9.92
C ILE A 123 19.74 -10.24 -10.79
N GLY A 124 18.80 -10.65 -11.63
CA GLY A 124 18.04 -9.72 -12.46
C GLY A 124 17.26 -8.67 -11.65
N LEU A 125 17.10 -7.49 -12.23
CA LEU A 125 16.40 -6.34 -11.62
C LEU A 125 14.87 -6.48 -11.57
N THR A 126 14.33 -7.64 -11.97
CA THR A 126 12.91 -7.98 -11.82
C THR A 126 12.71 -8.95 -10.66
N GLY A 127 11.51 -8.99 -10.10
CA GLY A 127 11.18 -9.87 -8.99
C GLY A 127 11.98 -9.59 -7.74
N THR A 128 12.89 -10.50 -7.39
CA THR A 128 13.69 -10.41 -6.16
C THR A 128 14.61 -9.18 -6.20
N GLY A 129 15.30 -8.95 -7.33
CA GLY A 129 16.22 -7.80 -7.46
C GLY A 129 15.48 -6.46 -7.37
N PHE A 130 14.31 -6.35 -8.00
CA PHE A 130 13.46 -5.17 -7.87
C PHE A 130 13.14 -4.85 -6.40
N ILE A 131 12.73 -5.85 -5.61
CA ILE A 131 12.37 -5.64 -4.20
C ILE A 131 13.59 -5.25 -3.37
N ILE A 132 14.78 -5.76 -3.68
CA ILE A 132 16.04 -5.34 -3.03
C ILE A 132 16.32 -3.88 -3.32
N VAL A 133 16.22 -3.45 -4.58
CA VAL A 133 16.40 -2.04 -4.97
C VAL A 133 15.36 -1.15 -4.30
N LEU A 134 14.08 -1.55 -4.32
CA LEU A 134 13.01 -0.83 -3.64
C LEU A 134 13.27 -0.70 -2.14
N THR A 135 13.71 -1.78 -1.48
CA THR A 135 14.09 -1.76 -0.06
C THR A 135 15.27 -0.81 0.18
N GLY A 136 16.25 -0.80 -0.72
CA GLY A 136 17.38 0.12 -0.64
C GLY A 136 16.98 1.59 -0.79
N ILE A 137 16.04 1.91 -1.69
CA ILE A 137 15.49 3.26 -1.80
C ILE A 137 14.77 3.65 -0.51
N ILE A 138 13.95 2.75 0.04
CA ILE A 138 13.26 2.98 1.31
C ILE A 138 14.28 3.23 2.43
N TYR A 139 15.31 2.40 2.55
CA TYR A 139 16.35 2.52 3.58
C TYR A 139 17.27 3.72 3.37
N ALA A 140 17.44 4.22 2.14
CA ALA A 140 18.15 5.47 1.91
C ALA A 140 17.37 6.66 2.51
N LEU A 141 16.03 6.60 2.53
CA LEU A 141 15.17 7.64 3.08
C LEU A 141 14.99 7.53 4.61
N ILE A 142 14.80 6.31 5.12
CA ILE A 142 14.43 6.09 6.53
C ILE A 142 15.58 5.57 7.40
N GLY A 143 16.75 5.33 6.81
CA GLY A 143 17.84 4.56 7.39
C GLY A 143 17.58 3.04 7.32
N PRO A 144 18.63 2.20 7.45
CA PRO A 144 18.49 0.76 7.44
C PRO A 144 17.88 0.27 8.77
N THR A 145 16.56 0.13 8.80
CA THR A 145 15.79 -0.43 9.92
C THR A 145 14.84 -1.52 9.42
N VAL A 146 15.03 -2.76 9.88
CA VAL A 146 14.16 -3.89 9.48
C VAL A 146 12.72 -3.61 9.89
N LEU A 147 12.53 -3.18 11.13
CA LEU A 147 11.21 -2.95 11.69
C LEU A 147 10.52 -1.72 11.04
N GLY A 148 11.29 -0.68 10.70
CA GLY A 148 10.82 0.45 9.91
C GLY A 148 10.45 0.06 8.47
N GLY A 149 11.22 -0.87 7.86
CA GLY A 149 10.86 -1.47 6.58
C GLY A 149 9.50 -2.17 6.63
N TYR A 150 9.27 -3.02 7.63
CA TYR A 150 7.96 -3.66 7.86
C TYR A 150 6.82 -2.64 8.01
N LEU A 151 7.08 -1.52 8.69
CA LEU A 151 6.11 -0.45 8.83
C LEU A 151 5.77 0.21 7.48
N VAL A 152 6.77 0.49 6.64
CA VAL A 152 6.55 1.07 5.30
C VAL A 152 5.83 0.07 4.38
N TYR A 153 6.25 -1.20 4.35
CA TYR A 153 5.62 -2.21 3.49
C TYR A 153 4.17 -2.49 3.90
N SER A 154 3.87 -2.61 5.19
CA SER A 154 2.49 -2.75 5.68
C SER A 154 1.63 -1.51 5.36
N TRP A 155 2.21 -0.31 5.41
CA TRP A 155 1.54 0.92 4.98
C TRP A 155 1.22 0.91 3.47
N LEU A 156 2.15 0.48 2.61
CA LEU A 156 1.90 0.29 1.17
C LEU A 156 0.77 -0.73 0.93
N ALA A 157 0.80 -1.86 1.65
CA ALA A 157 -0.21 -2.89 1.54
C ALA A 157 -1.61 -2.38 1.90
N PHE A 158 -1.74 -1.61 2.98
CA PHE A 158 -3.01 -0.99 3.37
C PHE A 158 -3.58 -0.11 2.25
N TRP A 159 -2.75 0.72 1.60
CA TRP A 159 -3.23 1.53 0.49
C TRP A 159 -3.68 0.68 -0.70
N GLY A 160 -3.02 -0.45 -0.97
CA GLY A 160 -3.51 -1.44 -1.90
C GLY A 160 -4.92 -1.95 -1.56
N LEU A 161 -5.13 -2.37 -0.31
CA LEU A 161 -6.43 -2.83 0.19
C LEU A 161 -7.51 -1.74 0.08
N TYR A 162 -7.17 -0.50 0.42
CA TYR A 162 -8.06 0.64 0.27
C TYR A 162 -8.42 0.91 -1.20
N LEU A 163 -7.46 0.81 -2.12
CA LEU A 163 -7.72 0.98 -3.55
C LEU A 163 -8.59 -0.16 -4.09
N SER A 164 -8.41 -1.39 -3.62
CA SER A 164 -9.32 -2.51 -3.92
C SER A 164 -10.74 -2.26 -3.42
N TYR A 165 -10.91 -1.72 -2.19
CA TYR A 165 -12.20 -1.24 -1.69
C TYR A 165 -12.83 -0.20 -2.63
N ARG A 166 -12.05 0.81 -3.05
CA ARG A 166 -12.54 1.83 -3.97
C ARG A 166 -12.91 1.27 -5.33
N ALA A 167 -12.14 0.31 -5.84
CA ALA A 167 -12.43 -0.37 -7.10
C ALA A 167 -13.78 -1.11 -7.02
N PHE A 168 -14.02 -1.85 -5.94
CA PHE A 168 -15.26 -2.57 -5.70
C PHE A 168 -16.48 -1.63 -5.65
N CYS A 169 -16.40 -0.54 -4.88
CA CYS A 169 -17.49 0.45 -4.84
C CYS A 169 -17.73 1.14 -6.20
N THR A 170 -16.72 1.21 -7.07
CA THR A 170 -16.84 1.84 -8.39
C THR A 170 -17.49 0.91 -9.42
N SER A 171 -17.25 -0.41 -9.32
CA SER A 171 -17.74 -1.38 -10.31
C SER A 171 -19.02 -2.11 -9.88
N MET A 172 -19.27 -2.26 -8.58
CA MET A 172 -20.35 -3.09 -8.05
C MET A 172 -21.45 -2.26 -7.39
N VAL A 173 -22.22 -1.52 -8.20
CA VAL A 173 -23.29 -0.65 -7.68
C VAL A 173 -24.34 -1.47 -6.93
N GLY A 174 -24.62 -1.08 -5.68
CA GLY A 174 -25.63 -1.71 -4.83
C GLY A 174 -25.16 -2.97 -4.08
N ALA A 175 -23.87 -3.33 -4.20
CA ALA A 175 -23.31 -4.44 -3.43
C ALA A 175 -23.14 -4.10 -1.94
N ASP A 176 -22.93 -5.14 -1.11
CA ASP A 176 -22.67 -4.97 0.31
C ASP A 176 -21.25 -4.46 0.58
N TYR A 177 -21.10 -3.13 0.53
CA TYR A 177 -19.82 -2.45 0.75
C TYR A 177 -19.29 -2.65 2.16
N ARG A 178 -20.16 -2.85 3.17
CA ARG A 178 -19.73 -3.05 4.55
C ARG A 178 -19.04 -4.38 4.72
N ARG A 179 -19.66 -5.45 4.21
CA ARG A 179 -19.07 -6.79 4.27
C ARG A 179 -17.76 -6.85 3.48
N TYR A 180 -17.71 -6.22 2.31
CA TYR A 180 -16.46 -6.14 1.55
C TYR A 180 -15.38 -5.35 2.29
N ALA A 181 -15.72 -4.20 2.88
CA ALA A 181 -14.78 -3.41 3.69
C ALA A 181 -14.23 -4.21 4.88
N LEU A 182 -15.09 -4.96 5.58
CA LEU A 182 -14.65 -5.81 6.69
C LEU A 182 -13.68 -6.91 6.22
N LEU A 183 -13.99 -7.58 5.12
CA LEU A 183 -13.13 -8.62 4.57
C LEU A 183 -11.79 -8.05 4.08
N VAL A 184 -11.83 -6.98 3.28
CA VAL A 184 -10.60 -6.44 2.68
C VAL A 184 -9.67 -5.82 3.71
N PHE A 185 -10.19 -5.22 4.80
CA PHE A 185 -9.36 -4.57 5.81
C PHE A 185 -9.00 -5.46 7.01
N PHE A 186 -9.71 -6.57 7.25
CA PHE A 186 -9.53 -7.37 8.47
C PHE A 186 -9.45 -8.89 8.24
N LEU A 187 -9.52 -9.39 7.01
CA LEU A 187 -9.31 -10.82 6.76
C LEU A 187 -7.87 -11.20 7.15
N PRO A 188 -7.67 -12.05 8.18
CA PRO A 188 -6.36 -12.25 8.78
C PRO A 188 -5.28 -12.70 7.79
N SER A 189 -5.62 -13.65 6.91
CA SER A 189 -4.69 -14.15 5.89
C SER A 189 -4.26 -13.05 4.92
N LEU A 190 -5.19 -12.20 4.50
CA LEU A 190 -4.91 -11.14 3.53
C LEU A 190 -3.95 -10.13 4.14
N ILE A 191 -4.29 -9.55 5.30
CA ILE A 191 -3.47 -8.51 5.93
C ILE A 191 -2.11 -9.05 6.41
N PHE A 192 -2.05 -10.30 6.87
CA PHE A 192 -0.80 -10.91 7.34
C PHE A 192 0.18 -11.12 6.18
N TRP A 193 -0.23 -11.84 5.12
CA TRP A 193 0.68 -12.19 4.03
C TRP A 193 1.06 -10.99 3.16
N SER A 194 0.25 -9.93 3.15
CA SER A 194 0.57 -8.71 2.41
C SER A 194 1.39 -7.69 3.20
N SER A 195 1.62 -7.83 4.51
CA SER A 195 2.16 -6.73 5.33
C SER A 195 3.67 -6.78 5.61
N GLY A 196 4.38 -7.80 5.10
CA GLY A 196 5.83 -7.93 5.31
C GLY A 196 6.69 -7.26 4.26
N ILE A 197 8.00 -7.10 4.56
CA ILE A 197 9.00 -6.69 3.56
C ILE A 197 9.04 -7.75 2.47
N GLY A 198 8.60 -7.38 1.27
CA GLY A 198 8.67 -8.30 0.14
C GLY A 198 7.73 -7.98 -1.01
N LYS A 199 7.67 -8.95 -1.93
CA LYS A 199 6.81 -8.90 -3.12
C LYS A 199 5.34 -8.75 -2.75
N GLY A 200 4.89 -9.33 -1.63
CA GLY A 200 3.47 -9.34 -1.22
C GLY A 200 2.88 -7.94 -1.05
N ALA A 201 3.50 -7.10 -0.21
CA ALA A 201 3.04 -5.74 0.06
C ALA A 201 3.03 -4.85 -1.20
N TRP A 202 4.13 -4.89 -1.96
CA TRP A 202 4.23 -4.16 -3.21
C TRP A 202 3.15 -4.60 -4.22
N MET A 203 2.98 -5.91 -4.37
CA MET A 203 1.95 -6.46 -5.26
C MET A 203 0.54 -6.07 -4.82
N MET A 204 0.25 -6.03 -3.51
CA MET A 204 -1.06 -5.62 -3.01
C MET A 204 -1.37 -4.16 -3.41
N LEU A 205 -0.37 -3.26 -3.31
CA LEU A 205 -0.50 -1.88 -3.80
C LEU A 205 -0.76 -1.83 -5.31
N CYS A 206 0.06 -2.52 -6.10
CA CYS A 206 -0.07 -2.54 -7.57
C CYS A 206 -1.39 -3.14 -8.04
N ILE A 207 -1.84 -4.23 -7.41
CA ILE A 207 -3.15 -4.84 -7.69
C ILE A 207 -4.28 -3.86 -7.33
N GLY A 208 -4.21 -3.19 -6.18
CA GLY A 208 -5.20 -2.17 -5.81
C GLY A 208 -5.29 -1.04 -6.85
N LEU A 209 -4.14 -0.53 -7.30
CA LEU A 209 -4.06 0.48 -8.37
C LEU A 209 -4.65 -0.04 -9.69
N ALA A 210 -4.25 -1.24 -10.12
CA ALA A 210 -4.75 -1.85 -11.35
C ALA A 210 -6.28 -2.06 -11.29
N LEU A 211 -6.80 -2.61 -10.18
CA LEU A 211 -8.23 -2.80 -9.97
C LEU A 211 -9.00 -1.48 -10.01
N LEU A 212 -8.48 -0.41 -9.39
CA LEU A 212 -9.13 0.90 -9.45
C LEU A 212 -9.13 1.46 -10.88
N GLY A 213 -8.04 1.31 -11.61
CA GLY A 213 -7.95 1.70 -13.02
C GLY A 213 -8.93 0.93 -13.90
N ILE A 214 -8.99 -0.39 -13.75
CA ILE A 214 -9.93 -1.28 -14.45
C ILE A 214 -11.37 -0.89 -14.12
N ALA A 215 -11.70 -0.72 -12.84
CA ALA A 215 -13.06 -0.35 -12.42
C ALA A 215 -13.49 1.00 -13.03
N ARG A 216 -12.61 2.01 -13.03
CA ARG A 216 -12.90 3.29 -13.67
C ARG A 216 -13.06 3.18 -15.18
N LEU A 217 -12.20 2.41 -15.84
CA LEU A 217 -12.28 2.19 -17.30
C LEU A 217 -13.60 1.52 -17.68
N LEU A 218 -13.98 0.47 -16.96
CA LEU A 218 -15.19 -0.30 -17.23
C LEU A 218 -16.47 0.42 -16.78
N SER A 219 -16.42 1.28 -15.77
CA SER A 219 -17.55 2.11 -15.35
C SER A 219 -17.64 3.45 -16.11
N GLY A 220 -16.74 3.72 -17.08
CA GLY A 220 -16.73 4.98 -17.84
C GLY A 220 -16.37 6.22 -17.00
N THR A 221 -15.73 6.02 -15.85
CA THR A 221 -15.28 7.10 -14.97
C THR A 221 -13.93 7.64 -15.43
N SER A 222 -13.73 8.97 -15.36
CA SER A 222 -12.47 9.59 -15.71
C SER A 222 -11.31 9.18 -14.78
N GLY A 223 -10.07 9.35 -15.25
CA GLY A 223 -8.88 9.08 -14.44
C GLY A 223 -8.55 7.59 -14.24
N ALA A 224 -8.86 6.75 -15.24
CA ALA A 224 -8.53 5.33 -15.25
C ALA A 224 -7.06 5.04 -15.61
N ALA A 225 -6.49 5.81 -16.54
CA ALA A 225 -5.19 5.53 -17.14
C ALA A 225 -4.04 5.51 -16.12
N LEU A 226 -3.90 6.55 -15.29
CA LEU A 226 -2.80 6.65 -14.33
C LEU A 226 -2.77 5.47 -13.33
N PRO A 227 -3.84 5.15 -12.58
CA PRO A 227 -3.81 4.02 -11.67
C PRO A 227 -3.66 2.67 -12.40
N LEU A 228 -4.25 2.53 -13.61
CA LEU A 228 -4.10 1.30 -14.40
C LEU A 228 -2.63 1.07 -14.80
N LEU A 229 -2.01 2.06 -15.45
CA LEU A 229 -0.63 1.97 -15.93
C LEU A 229 0.35 1.83 -14.78
N ALA A 230 0.17 2.60 -13.69
CA ALA A 230 1.02 2.47 -12.50
C ALA A 230 0.89 1.09 -11.85
N GLY A 231 -0.33 0.55 -11.77
CA GLY A 231 -0.59 -0.79 -11.25
C GLY A 231 0.07 -1.88 -12.08
N LEU A 232 -0.13 -1.86 -13.41
CA LEU A 232 0.44 -2.85 -14.33
C LEU A 232 1.96 -2.76 -14.43
N ALA A 233 2.53 -1.56 -14.55
CA ALA A 233 3.98 -1.37 -14.60
C ALA A 233 4.64 -1.80 -13.28
N GLY A 234 4.08 -1.37 -12.14
CA GLY A 234 4.58 -1.74 -10.83
C GLY A 234 4.49 -3.24 -10.57
N SER A 235 3.40 -3.90 -10.98
CA SER A 235 3.28 -5.36 -10.86
C SER A 235 4.22 -6.09 -11.81
N ALA A 236 4.52 -5.54 -12.99
CA ALA A 236 5.43 -6.18 -13.95
C ALA A 236 6.86 -6.25 -13.40
N LEU A 237 7.31 -5.20 -12.70
CA LEU A 237 8.63 -5.18 -12.08
C LEU A 237 8.81 -6.27 -11.01
N ALA A 238 7.77 -6.60 -10.25
CA ALA A 238 7.84 -7.59 -9.18
C ALA A 238 7.39 -9.00 -9.61
N ARG A 239 6.34 -9.11 -10.43
CA ARG A 239 5.74 -10.37 -10.90
C ARG A 239 5.10 -10.19 -12.30
N PRO A 240 5.90 -10.32 -13.39
CA PRO A 240 5.40 -10.21 -14.76
C PRO A 240 4.23 -11.16 -15.07
N HIS A 241 4.28 -12.39 -14.57
CA HIS A 241 3.22 -13.39 -14.77
C HIS A 241 1.88 -12.97 -14.14
N ILE A 242 1.88 -12.34 -12.96
CA ILE A 242 0.64 -11.81 -12.35
C ILE A 242 0.11 -10.63 -13.16
N THR A 243 1.00 -9.82 -13.73
CA THR A 243 0.61 -8.71 -14.61
C THR A 243 -0.09 -9.22 -15.85
N ALA A 244 0.44 -10.28 -16.47
CA ALA A 244 -0.21 -10.93 -17.61
C ALA A 244 -1.63 -11.41 -17.24
N LEU A 245 -1.81 -12.00 -16.05
CA LEU A 245 -3.14 -12.39 -15.56
C LEU A 245 -4.08 -11.19 -15.37
N LEU A 246 -3.59 -10.06 -14.85
CA LEU A 246 -4.37 -8.82 -14.71
C LEU A 246 -4.80 -8.26 -16.08
N VAL A 247 -3.91 -8.30 -17.07
CA VAL A 247 -4.20 -7.88 -18.45
C VAL A 247 -5.24 -8.82 -19.08
N LEU A 248 -5.08 -10.13 -18.93
CA LEU A 248 -6.06 -11.10 -19.42
C LEU A 248 -7.43 -10.91 -18.76
N ALA A 249 -7.47 -10.66 -17.46
CA ALA A 249 -8.70 -10.35 -16.74
C ALA A 249 -9.35 -9.05 -17.24
N LEU A 250 -8.56 -8.03 -17.55
CA LEU A 250 -9.05 -6.79 -18.16
C LEU A 250 -9.65 -7.03 -19.55
N ILE A 251 -8.94 -7.76 -20.41
CA ILE A 251 -9.43 -8.12 -21.76
C ILE A 251 -10.75 -8.88 -21.64
N ALA A 252 -10.81 -9.89 -20.77
CA ALA A 252 -12.05 -10.63 -20.51
C ALA A 252 -13.18 -9.70 -20.02
N GLY A 253 -12.88 -8.77 -19.10
CA GLY A 253 -13.82 -7.77 -18.61
C GLY A 253 -14.37 -6.85 -19.71
N VAL A 254 -13.51 -6.40 -20.62
CA VAL A 254 -13.91 -5.59 -21.79
C VAL A 254 -14.79 -6.38 -22.76
N LEU A 255 -14.47 -7.65 -23.01
CA LEU A 255 -15.23 -8.52 -23.91
C LEU A 255 -16.63 -8.84 -23.37
N VAL A 256 -16.74 -9.11 -22.07
CA VAL A 256 -18.00 -9.48 -21.41
C VAL A 256 -18.90 -8.26 -21.16
N ARG A 257 -18.32 -7.05 -21.05
CA ARG A 257 -19.09 -5.83 -20.80
C ARG A 257 -20.17 -5.61 -21.86
N ARG A 258 -21.45 -5.73 -21.46
CA ARG A 258 -22.59 -5.32 -22.29
C ARG A 258 -22.56 -3.80 -22.47
N VAL A 259 -22.56 -3.34 -23.71
CA VAL A 259 -22.67 -1.92 -24.05
C VAL A 259 -24.16 -1.64 -24.24
N GLU A 260 -24.77 -0.92 -23.30
CA GLU A 260 -26.13 -0.41 -23.48
C GLU A 260 -26.11 0.67 -24.58
N GLY A 261 -26.95 0.52 -25.61
CA GLY A 261 -26.96 1.41 -26.79
C GLY A 261 -25.95 1.03 -27.89
N ALA A 262 -25.80 -0.26 -28.18
CA ALA A 262 -24.87 -0.75 -29.20
C ALA A 262 -25.22 -0.24 -30.62
N ASN A 263 -24.60 0.87 -31.03
CA ASN A 263 -24.56 1.32 -32.42
C ASN A 263 -23.48 0.55 -33.20
N LEU A 264 -23.54 0.62 -34.54
CA LEU A 264 -22.57 -0.01 -35.49
C LEU A 264 -21.09 0.30 -35.20
N LEU A 265 -20.78 1.36 -34.45
CA LEU A 265 -19.42 1.78 -34.09
C LEU A 265 -18.86 1.09 -32.83
N THR A 266 -19.69 0.37 -32.08
CA THR A 266 -19.29 -0.33 -30.85
C THR A 266 -18.15 -1.35 -31.05
N PRO A 267 -18.11 -2.14 -32.15
CA PRO A 267 -16.97 -2.99 -32.46
C PRO A 267 -15.68 -2.19 -32.72
N ILE A 268 -15.78 -1.04 -33.40
CA ILE A 268 -14.63 -0.19 -33.74
C ILE A 268 -14.07 0.47 -32.48
N ILE A 269 -14.92 0.93 -31.56
CA ILE A 269 -14.48 1.47 -30.26
C ILE A 269 -13.82 0.38 -29.41
N ARG A 270 -14.31 -0.86 -29.44
CA ARG A 270 -13.66 -1.99 -28.74
C ARG A 270 -12.29 -2.31 -29.32
N VAL A 271 -12.16 -2.38 -30.65
CA VAL A 271 -10.89 -2.58 -31.33
C VAL A 271 -9.94 -1.40 -31.08
N GLY A 272 -10.44 -0.16 -31.11
CA GLY A 272 -9.66 1.03 -30.79
C GLY A 272 -9.20 1.08 -29.32
N THR A 273 -10.04 0.64 -28.38
CA THR A 273 -9.67 0.54 -26.96
C THR A 273 -8.62 -0.54 -26.74
N LEU A 274 -8.73 -1.68 -27.43
CA LEU A 274 -7.72 -2.74 -27.41
C LEU A 274 -6.40 -2.29 -28.06
N ALA A 275 -6.45 -1.56 -29.16
CA ALA A 275 -5.29 -1.01 -29.85
C ALA A 275 -4.59 0.09 -29.03
N ILE A 276 -5.34 0.95 -28.34
CA ILE A 276 -4.80 1.97 -27.42
C ILE A 276 -4.18 1.32 -26.17
N LEU A 277 -4.66 0.13 -25.76
CA LEU A 277 -4.10 -0.65 -24.66
C LEU A 277 -2.87 -1.48 -25.06
N GLY A 278 -2.43 -1.43 -26.32
CA GLY A 278 -1.16 -2.05 -26.76
C GLY A 278 -1.13 -3.57 -26.65
N VAL A 279 -2.20 -4.23 -27.10
CA VAL A 279 -2.16 -5.65 -27.50
C VAL A 279 -2.11 -5.72 -29.02
#